data_AF-A0A7H0JYL7-F1
#
_entry.id   AF-A0A7H0JYL7-F1
#
_cell.length_a   1.000
_cell.length_b   1.000
_cell.length_c   1.000
_cell.angle_alpha   90.00
_cell.angle_beta   90.00
_cell.angle_gamma   90.00
#
_symmetry.space_group_name_H-M   'P 1'
#
loop_
_entity.id
_entity.type
_entity.pdbx_description
1 polymer ?
#
loop_
_entity_poly.entity_id
_entity_poly.type
_entity_poly.pdbx_seq_one_letter_code
_entity_poly.pdbx_strand_id
1 'polypeptide(L)' 'MDLGAIVEPLIAFFSDGIGKVIADALRLIYNVLYPANAPAATPIEIPR' A
#
# COMPACT_ATOMS: atom_id res chain seq x y z
N MET A 1 15.84 -16.06 -10.77
CA MET A 1 15.75 -15.22 -9.56
C MET A 1 14.56 -15.71 -8.77
N ASP A 2 14.76 -16.10 -7.52
CA ASP A 2 13.68 -16.48 -6.61
C ASP A 2 13.07 -15.19 -6.05
N LEU A 3 11.79 -14.95 -6.33
CA LEU A 3 11.07 -13.78 -5.82
C LEU A 3 10.94 -13.84 -4.30
N GLY A 4 10.92 -15.03 -3.70
CA GLY A 4 10.87 -15.22 -2.25
C GLY A 4 12.07 -14.61 -1.54
N ALA A 5 13.27 -14.77 -2.13
CA ALA A 5 14.51 -14.23 -1.58
C ALA A 5 14.55 -12.69 -1.52
N ILE A 6 13.67 -11.99 -2.25
CA ILE A 6 13.56 -10.52 -2.22
C ILE A 6 12.38 -10.08 -1.33
N VAL A 7 11.27 -10.81 -1.35
CA VAL A 7 10.04 -10.46 -0.64
C VAL A 7 10.17 -10.69 0.87
N GLU A 8 10.81 -11.78 1.27
CA GLU A 8 10.94 -12.18 2.68
C GLU A 8 11.68 -11.15 3.56
N PRO A 9 12.84 -10.59 3.15
CA PRO A 9 13.49 -9.51 3.92
C PRO A 9 12.66 -8.22 3.95
N LEU A 10 11.88 -7.91 2.90
CA LEU A 10 10.98 -6.75 2.92
C LEU A 10 9.86 -6.92 3.94
N ILE A 11 9.25 -8.11 4.01
CA ILE A 11 8.23 -8.41 5.02
C ILE A 11 8.82 -8.30 6.42
N ALA A 12 9.99 -8.88 6.65
CA ALA A 12 10.66 -8.81 7.94
C ALA A 12 10.93 -7.36 8.38
N PHE A 13 11.40 -6.51 7.46
CA PHE A 13 11.65 -5.09 7.72
C PHE A 13 10.38 -4.34 8.17
N PHE A 14 9.26 -4.52 7.47
CA PHE A 14 8.01 -3.82 7.80
C PHE A 14 7.23 -4.45 8.97
N SER A 15 7.69 -5.58 9.51
CA SER A 15 6.99 -6.27 10.60
C SER A 15 7.31 -5.72 11.99
N ASP A 16 8.48 -5.08 12.18
CA ASP A 16 8.95 -4.62 13.49
C ASP A 16 9.68 -3.26 13.46
N GLY A 17 9.94 -2.68 14.63
CA GLY A 17 10.74 -1.47 14.84
C GLY A 17 10.25 -0.26 14.04
N ILE A 18 11.19 0.49 13.47
CA ILE A 18 10.87 1.68 12.67
C ILE A 18 10.14 1.33 11.36
N GLY A 19 10.40 0.14 10.79
CA GLY A 19 9.75 -0.31 9.56
C GLY A 19 8.24 -0.49 9.76
N LYS A 20 7.83 -1.10 10.88
CA LYS A 20 6.42 -1.18 11.26
C LYS A 20 5.75 0.19 11.36
N VAL A 21 6.40 1.15 12.03
CA VAL A 21 5.87 2.52 12.17
C VAL A 21 5.67 3.18 10.80
N ILE A 22 6.62 3.02 9.88
CA ILE A 22 6.51 3.53 8.51
C ILE A 22 5.33 2.86 7.79
N ALA A 23 5.19 1.53 7.89
CA ALA A 23 4.08 0.81 7.28
C ALA A 23 2.72 1.27 7.81
N ASP A 24 2.61 1.45 9.13
CA ASP A 24 1.38 1.92 9.78
C ASP A 24 1.03 3.36 9.34
N ALA A 25 2.02 4.24 9.24
CA ALA A 25 1.83 5.61 8.75
C ALA A 25 1.38 5.64 7.27
N LEU A 26 2.03 4.86 6.41
CA LEU A 26 1.63 4.74 5.00
C LEU A 26 0.22 4.17 4.86
N ARG A 27 -0.13 3.18 5.67
CA ARG A 27 -1.46 2.58 5.69
C ARG A 27 -2.52 3.56 6.16
N LEU A 28 -2.20 4.38 7.17
CA LEU A 28 -3.08 5.46 7.61
C LEU A 28 -3.33 6.47 6.49
N ILE A 29 -2.25 6.97 5.85
CA ILE A 29 -2.37 7.91 4.73
C ILE A 29 -3.21 7.31 3.61
N TYR A 30 -2.96 6.05 3.24
CA TYR A 30 -3.74 5.37 2.22
C TYR A 30 -5.22 5.28 2.58
N ASN A 31 -5.56 4.87 3.80
CA ASN A 31 -6.95 4.78 4.25
C ASN A 31 -7.66 6.14 4.32
N VAL A 32 -6.91 7.22 4.57
CA VAL A 32 -7.46 8.59 4.59
C VAL A 32 -7.74 9.07 3.16
N LEU A 33 -6.81 8.84 2.24
CA LEU A 33 -6.94 9.29 0.85
C LEU A 33 -7.90 8.41 0.04
N TYR A 34 -7.95 7.12 0.35
CA TYR A 34 -8.72 6.10 -0.36
C TYR A 34 -9.56 5.29 0.65
N PRO A 35 -10.59 5.90 1.24
CA PRO A 35 -11.40 5.23 2.24
C PRO A 35 -12.21 4.09 1.62
N ALA A 36 -12.47 3.04 2.39
CA ALA A 36 -13.16 1.84 1.90
C ALA A 36 -14.61 2.10 1.43
N ASN A 37 -15.23 3.19 1.88
CA ASN A 37 -16.56 3.63 1.46
C ASN A 37 -16.52 4.65 0.31
N ALA A 38 -15.37 4.83 -0.35
CA ALA A 38 -15.27 5.70 -1.51
C ALA A 38 -16.23 5.22 -2.63
N PRO A 39 -16.80 6.15 -3.41
CA PRO A 39 -17.63 5.80 -4.56
C PRO A 39 -16.88 4.88 -5.52
N ALA A 40 -17.62 3.97 -6.17
CA ALA A 40 -17.05 3.12 -7.21
C ALA A 40 -16.43 3.97 -8.33
N ALA A 41 -15.36 3.47 -8.94
CA ALA A 41 -14.72 4.14 -10.07
C ALA A 41 -15.75 4.35 -11.19
N THR A 42 -15.92 5.60 -11.61
CA THR A 42 -16.79 5.97 -12.74
C THR A 42 -15.97 5.99 -14.03
N PRO A 43 -16.54 5.56 -15.17
CA PRO A 43 -15.88 5.73 -16.46
C PRO A 43 -15.54 7.19 -16.72
N ILE A 44 -14.31 7.47 -17.15
CA ILE A 44 -13.90 8.79 -17.62
C ILE A 44 -13.71 8.67 -19.13
N GLU A 45 -14.45 9.47 -19.91
CA GLU A 45 -14.24 9.52 -21.36
C GLU A 45 -12.89 10.17 -21.66
N ILE A 46 -11.96 9.41 -22.24
CA ILE A 46 -10.67 9.94 -22.68
C ILE A 46 -10.90 10.69 -24.00
N PRO A 47 -10.54 11.98 -24.11
CA PRO A 47 -10.64 12.72 -25.36
C PRO A 47 -9.84 12.02 -26.46
N ARG A 48 -10.42 11.94 -27.66
CA ARG A 48 -9.80 11.34 -28.85
C ARG A 48 -8.80 12.27 -29.51
#